data_AF-A0A2V7S0A4-F1
#
_entry.id   AF-A0A2V7S0A4-F1
#
_cell.length_a   1.000
_cell.length_b   1.000
_cell.length_c   1.000
_cell.angle_alpha   90.00
_cell.angle_beta   90.00
_cell.angle_gamma   90.00
#
_symmetry.space_group_name_H-M   'P 1'
#
loop_
_entity.id
_entity.type
_entity.pdbx_description
1 polymer ?
#
loop_
_entity_poly.entity_id
_entity_poly.type
_entity_poly.pdbx_seq_one_letter_code
_entity_poly.pdbx_strand_id
1 'polypeptide(L)'
;MPVTHRSEERGVALVTALLVVVLVGALILGVFATSLSDYRIGRNMLFQERALAAAEYGQNDVVRNWNTSWVAAMHPGDVTIQTPSLPGGGTDTVRLTRLNNSTFWMVSSGAVGSGVQTQGRRRTGIIVRLNTPTLNVLGAVTQRLTHTLTQSGSAYVSGVDSTPPGWAGCGPTGPEATPTPRTSCTARRG
;
A
#
# COMPACT_ATOMS: atom_id res chain seq x y z
N MET A 1 94.62 8.20 0.72
CA MET A 1 93.90 9.47 0.95
C MET A 1 92.42 9.23 0.68
N PRO A 2 91.51 9.34 1.66
CA PRO A 2 90.06 9.32 1.40
C PRO A 2 89.55 10.74 1.14
N VAL A 3 88.84 10.94 0.04
CA VAL A 3 88.14 12.20 -0.24
C VAL A 3 86.75 12.13 0.40
N THR A 4 86.57 12.82 1.53
CA THR A 4 85.27 12.94 2.19
C THR A 4 84.45 14.06 1.56
N HIS A 5 83.62 13.72 0.57
CA HIS A 5 82.54 14.59 0.13
C HIS A 5 81.52 14.78 1.27
N ARG A 6 81.62 15.89 1.99
CA ARG A 6 80.50 16.43 2.78
C ARG A 6 79.56 17.13 1.80
N SER A 7 78.53 16.42 1.35
CA SER A 7 77.50 16.97 0.48
C SER A 7 76.70 18.08 1.18
N GLU A 8 76.29 19.08 0.42
CA GLU A 8 75.59 20.29 0.90
C GLU A 8 74.07 20.04 1.10
N GLU A 9 73.69 18.83 1.49
CA GLU A 9 72.29 18.35 1.57
C GLU A 9 71.42 19.04 2.63
N ARG A 10 72.02 19.89 3.48
CA ARG A 10 71.34 20.59 4.58
C ARG A 10 70.19 21.47 4.12
N GLY A 11 70.24 22.03 2.91
CA GLY A 11 69.13 22.81 2.34
C GLY A 11 67.95 21.94 1.89
N VAL A 12 68.23 20.77 1.30
CA VAL A 12 67.19 19.88 0.75
C VAL A 12 66.40 19.18 1.86
N ALA A 13 67.08 18.77 2.93
CA ALA A 13 66.47 18.06 4.06
C ALA A 13 65.35 18.85 4.77
N LEU A 14 65.46 20.18 4.83
CA LEU A 14 64.42 21.04 5.43
C LEU A 14 63.15 21.07 4.55
N VAL A 15 63.33 21.20 3.23
CA VAL A 15 62.24 21.30 2.27
C VAL A 15 61.47 19.97 2.17
N THR A 16 62.18 18.85 2.14
CA THR A 16 61.55 17.52 2.12
C THR A 16 60.80 17.23 3.41
N ALA A 17 61.35 17.59 4.58
CA ALA A 17 60.66 17.46 5.86
C ALA A 17 59.35 18.27 5.91
N LEU A 18 59.37 19.52 5.44
CA LEU A 18 58.17 20.37 5.40
C LEU A 18 57.10 19.81 4.43
N LEU A 19 57.51 19.32 3.26
CA LEU A 19 56.62 18.68 2.29
C LEU A 19 55.94 17.43 2.90
N VAL A 20 56.69 16.59 3.62
CA VAL A 20 56.15 15.41 4.32
C VAL A 20 55.13 15.81 5.39
N VAL A 21 55.41 16.84 6.19
CA VAL A 21 54.46 17.35 7.21
C VAL A 21 53.17 17.84 6.56
N VAL A 22 53.25 18.55 5.44
CA VAL A 22 52.06 19.01 4.69
C VAL A 22 51.27 17.83 4.12
N LEU A 23 51.93 16.81 3.56
CA LEU A 23 51.26 15.59 3.07
C LEU A 23 50.53 14.84 4.20
N VAL A 24 51.17 14.67 5.36
CA VAL A 24 50.55 14.02 6.53
C VAL A 24 49.35 14.85 7.03
N GLY A 25 49.48 16.18 7.12
CA GLY A 25 48.37 17.07 7.49
C GLY A 25 47.19 16.99 6.51
N ALA A 26 47.46 16.99 5.21
CA ALA A 26 46.42 16.84 4.17
C ALA A 26 45.72 15.48 4.23
N LEU A 27 46.47 14.40 4.50
CA LEU A 27 45.92 13.05 4.61
C LEU A 27 45.02 12.91 5.86
N ILE A 28 45.44 13.46 6.99
CA ILE A 28 44.62 13.51 8.22
C ILE A 28 43.32 14.31 7.99
N LEU A 29 43.42 15.49 7.36
CA LEU A 29 42.23 16.30 7.01
C LEU A 29 41.28 15.55 6.07
N GLY A 30 41.81 14.78 5.11
CA GLY A 30 41.01 13.92 4.23
C GLY A 30 40.17 12.90 5.00
N VAL A 31 40.78 12.16 5.93
CA VAL A 31 40.08 11.15 6.75
C VAL A 31 38.98 11.77 7.62
N PHE A 32 39.23 12.94 8.22
CA PHE A 32 38.20 13.64 9.00
C PHE A 32 37.06 14.17 8.12
N ALA A 33 37.36 14.68 6.92
CA ALA A 33 36.34 15.15 5.98
C ALA A 33 35.40 14.02 5.51
N THR A 34 35.93 12.84 5.19
CA THR A 34 35.12 11.65 4.85
C THR A 34 34.25 11.22 6.02
N SER A 35 34.80 11.15 7.24
CA SER A 35 34.06 10.76 8.45
C SER A 35 32.85 11.67 8.71
N LEU A 36 32.98 12.98 8.44
CA LEU A 36 31.89 13.94 8.56
C LEU A 36 30.82 13.80 7.46
N SER A 37 31.18 13.38 6.24
CA SER A 37 30.19 13.09 5.20
C SER A 37 29.34 11.87 5.55
N ASP A 38 29.98 10.79 6.03
CA ASP A 38 29.29 9.53 6.36
C ASP A 38 28.23 9.73 7.46
N TYR A 39 28.51 10.56 8.46
CA TYR A 39 27.53 10.88 9.51
C TYR A 39 26.27 11.55 8.95
N ARG A 40 26.40 12.44 7.95
CA ARG A 40 25.24 13.09 7.32
C ARG A 40 24.49 12.12 6.40
N ILE A 41 25.21 11.28 5.67
CA ILE A 41 24.63 10.25 4.79
C ILE A 41 23.83 9.24 5.60
N GLY A 42 24.39 8.68 6.68
CA GLY A 42 23.75 7.66 7.50
C GLY A 42 22.42 8.12 8.13
N ARG A 43 22.36 9.36 8.66
CA ARG A 43 21.09 9.91 9.17
C ARG A 43 20.04 10.09 8.07
N ASN A 44 20.46 10.59 6.90
CA ASN A 44 19.54 10.78 5.77
C ASN A 44 19.01 9.43 5.26
N MET A 45 19.85 8.38 5.27
CA MET A 45 19.45 7.02 4.91
C MET A 45 18.39 6.47 5.87
N LEU A 46 18.57 6.62 7.19
CA LEU A 46 17.56 6.22 8.19
C LEU A 46 16.20 6.91 8.00
N PHE A 47 16.18 8.21 7.68
CA PHE A 47 14.92 8.92 7.38
C PHE A 47 14.28 8.44 6.08
N GLN A 48 15.09 8.06 5.08
CA GLN A 48 14.60 7.51 3.82
C GLN A 48 14.03 6.09 3.98
N GLU A 49 14.66 5.23 4.79
CA GLU A 49 14.14 3.89 5.11
C GLU A 49 12.82 3.97 5.87
N ARG A 50 12.73 4.83 6.89
CA ARG A 50 11.47 5.07 7.62
C ARG A 50 10.36 5.62 6.72
N ALA A 51 10.71 6.53 5.79
CA ALA A 51 9.75 7.06 4.81
C ALA A 51 9.32 6.00 3.77
N LEU A 52 10.20 5.07 3.42
CA LEU A 52 9.87 3.92 2.56
C LEU A 52 8.91 2.96 3.28
N ALA A 53 9.26 2.53 4.50
CA ALA A 53 8.42 1.66 5.32
C ALA A 53 7.03 2.28 5.59
N ALA A 54 6.96 3.61 5.76
CA ALA A 54 5.71 4.35 5.86
C ALA A 54 4.86 4.26 4.58
N ALA A 55 5.49 4.36 3.40
CA ALA A 55 4.80 4.23 2.13
C ALA A 55 4.30 2.78 1.90
N GLU A 56 5.17 1.80 2.13
CA GLU A 56 4.82 0.39 2.00
C GLU A 56 3.71 -0.01 2.97
N TYR A 57 3.69 0.53 4.20
CA TYR A 57 2.62 0.29 5.16
C TYR A 57 1.27 0.78 4.66
N GLY A 58 1.14 2.05 4.27
CA GLY A 58 -0.15 2.60 3.84
C GLY A 58 -0.64 2.00 2.51
N GLN A 59 0.28 1.65 1.61
CA GLN A 59 -0.04 0.87 0.41
C GLN A 59 -0.65 -0.49 0.77
N ASN A 60 -0.08 -1.21 1.74
CA ASN A 60 -0.63 -2.48 2.23
C ASN A 60 -1.95 -2.29 3.00
N ASP A 61 -2.12 -1.19 3.76
CA ASP A 61 -3.36 -0.92 4.48
C ASP A 61 -4.54 -0.67 3.52
N VAL A 62 -4.35 0.09 2.44
CA VAL A 62 -5.40 0.31 1.44
C VAL A 62 -5.74 -0.99 0.67
N VAL A 63 -4.77 -1.88 0.44
CA VAL A 63 -5.04 -3.22 -0.14
C VAL A 63 -5.76 -4.13 0.87
N ARG A 64 -5.43 -4.04 2.17
CA ARG A 64 -6.09 -4.82 3.23
C ARG A 64 -7.53 -4.38 3.47
N ASN A 65 -7.78 -3.06 3.47
CA ASN A 65 -9.07 -2.44 3.71
C ASN A 65 -9.85 -2.19 2.40
N TRP A 66 -9.55 -2.97 1.35
CA TRP A 66 -10.14 -2.84 0.03
C TRP A 66 -11.64 -3.15 0.06
N ASN A 67 -12.47 -2.12 -0.12
CA ASN A 67 -13.92 -2.24 -0.07
C ASN A 67 -14.53 -2.01 -1.47
N THR A 68 -15.34 -2.97 -1.91
CA THR A 68 -15.93 -2.99 -3.25
C THR A 68 -16.93 -1.86 -3.50
N SER A 69 -17.53 -1.25 -2.46
CA SER A 69 -18.56 -0.22 -2.65
C SER A 69 -18.02 1.06 -3.31
N TRP A 70 -16.92 1.61 -2.79
CA TRP A 70 -16.30 2.81 -3.36
C TRP A 70 -15.48 2.49 -4.61
N VAL A 71 -14.87 1.30 -4.68
CA VAL A 71 -14.11 0.83 -5.84
C VAL A 71 -15.00 0.61 -7.07
N ALA A 72 -16.25 0.16 -6.87
CA ALA A 72 -17.24 0.00 -7.94
C ALA A 72 -17.84 1.35 -8.41
N ALA A 73 -17.83 2.38 -7.55
CA ALA A 73 -18.29 3.73 -7.89
C ALA A 73 -17.27 4.54 -8.72
N MET A 74 -15.99 4.13 -8.73
CA MET A 74 -14.95 4.80 -9.53
C MET A 74 -15.06 4.42 -11.02
N HIS A 75 -15.05 5.42 -11.88
CA HIS A 75 -14.92 5.29 -13.33
C HIS A 75 -13.45 5.24 -13.75
N PRO A 76 -13.10 4.69 -14.92
CA PRO A 76 -11.74 4.79 -15.46
C PRO A 76 -11.33 6.28 -15.61
N GLY A 77 -10.18 6.64 -15.06
CA GLY A 77 -9.71 8.03 -14.92
C GLY A 77 -9.91 8.63 -13.52
N ASP A 78 -10.84 8.11 -12.72
CA ASP A 78 -11.10 8.64 -11.37
C ASP A 78 -9.92 8.42 -10.43
N VAL A 79 -9.81 9.36 -9.47
CA VAL A 79 -8.75 9.39 -8.47
C VAL A 79 -9.38 9.50 -7.08
N THR A 80 -8.94 8.63 -6.16
CA THR A 80 -9.26 8.72 -4.74
C THR A 80 -7.97 8.82 -3.94
N ILE A 81 -7.97 9.66 -2.91
CA ILE A 81 -6.83 9.81 -1.99
C ILE A 81 -7.27 9.24 -0.63
N GLN A 82 -6.49 8.29 -0.13
CA GLN A 82 -6.63 7.73 1.20
C GLN A 82 -5.45 8.19 2.07
N THR A 83 -5.70 8.45 3.35
CA THR A 83 -4.69 8.87 4.32
C THR A 83 -4.72 7.92 5.51
N PRO A 84 -4.12 6.71 5.40
CA PRO A 84 -4.10 5.75 6.49
C PRO A 84 -3.30 6.31 7.68
N SER A 85 -3.69 5.96 8.89
CA SER A 85 -2.98 6.37 10.11
C SER A 85 -1.80 5.43 10.38
N LEU A 86 -0.59 5.97 10.56
CA LEU A 86 0.60 5.17 10.79
C LEU A 86 0.89 4.99 12.28
N PRO A 87 1.01 3.73 12.77
CA PRO A 87 1.60 3.46 14.06
C PRO A 87 3.05 3.96 14.10
N GLY A 88 3.39 4.82 15.06
CA GLY A 88 4.75 5.34 15.26
C GLY A 88 5.05 6.74 14.70
N GLY A 89 4.09 7.37 14.01
CA GLY A 89 4.19 8.76 13.58
C GLY A 89 4.87 8.96 12.22
N GLY A 90 4.10 9.55 11.31
CA GLY A 90 4.46 9.81 9.92
C GLY A 90 3.21 10.15 9.14
N THR A 91 3.34 10.79 7.98
CA THR A 91 2.20 11.05 7.09
C THR A 91 2.33 10.18 5.85
N ASP A 92 1.31 9.38 5.56
CA ASP A 92 1.15 8.76 4.24
C ASP A 92 -0.09 9.29 3.53
N THR A 93 0.03 9.32 2.20
CA THR A 93 -1.00 9.73 1.25
C THR A 93 -1.00 8.72 0.11
N VAL A 94 -1.98 7.83 0.09
CA VAL A 94 -2.16 6.83 -0.96
C VAL A 94 -3.12 7.39 -2.00
N ARG A 95 -2.60 7.69 -3.20
CA ARG A 95 -3.40 8.08 -4.35
C ARG A 95 -3.71 6.85 -5.19
N LEU A 96 -4.96 6.42 -5.22
CA LEU A 96 -5.46 5.41 -6.14
C LEU A 96 -6.02 6.08 -7.39
N THR A 97 -5.62 5.60 -8.57
CA THR A 97 -6.16 6.03 -9.88
C THR A 97 -6.68 4.81 -10.61
N ARG A 98 -7.93 4.82 -11.07
CA ARG A 98 -8.50 3.70 -11.82
C ARG A 98 -8.08 3.78 -13.29
N LEU A 99 -7.36 2.77 -13.79
CA LEU A 99 -6.86 2.77 -15.17
C LEU A 99 -7.86 2.13 -16.15
N ASN A 100 -8.53 1.04 -15.73
CA ASN A 100 -9.57 0.37 -16.51
C ASN A 100 -10.55 -0.36 -15.57
N ASN A 101 -11.46 -1.18 -16.11
CA ASN A 101 -12.47 -1.89 -15.31
C ASN A 101 -11.93 -2.92 -14.30
N SER A 102 -10.68 -3.33 -14.40
CA SER A 102 -10.03 -4.28 -13.48
C SER A 102 -8.71 -3.77 -12.88
N THR A 103 -8.08 -2.76 -13.46
CA THR A 103 -6.72 -2.33 -13.12
C THR A 103 -6.70 -0.96 -12.47
N PHE A 104 -5.96 -0.85 -11.37
CA PHE A 104 -5.81 0.36 -10.58
C PHE A 104 -4.33 0.62 -10.34
N TRP A 105 -3.93 1.88 -10.47
CA TRP A 105 -2.60 2.35 -10.11
C TRP A 105 -2.64 2.97 -8.72
N MET A 106 -1.87 2.42 -7.80
CA MET A 106 -1.76 2.90 -6.43
C MET A 106 -0.38 3.53 -6.24
N VAL A 107 -0.34 4.77 -5.80
CA VAL A 107 0.89 5.47 -5.43
C VAL A 107 0.81 5.89 -3.97
N SER A 108 1.62 5.29 -3.12
CA SER A 108 1.79 5.72 -1.72
C SER A 108 2.97 6.70 -1.59
N SER A 109 2.95 7.52 -0.54
CA SER A 109 3.85 8.65 -0.34
C SER A 109 4.12 8.91 1.15
N GLY A 110 4.86 7.99 1.79
CA GLY A 110 5.33 8.15 3.16
C GLY A 110 6.30 9.33 3.34
N ALA A 111 6.06 10.12 4.39
CA ALA A 111 6.92 11.21 4.83
C ALA A 111 7.19 11.15 6.34
N VAL A 112 8.42 11.49 6.73
CA VAL A 112 8.92 11.44 8.10
C VAL A 112 9.40 12.83 8.51
N GLY A 113 8.98 13.28 9.69
CA GLY A 113 9.09 14.66 10.18
C GLY A 113 7.71 15.26 10.46
N SER A 114 7.67 16.42 11.13
CA SER A 114 6.43 17.13 11.45
C SER A 114 6.41 18.54 10.87
N GLY A 115 5.22 18.98 10.43
CA GLY A 115 5.00 20.31 9.86
C GLY A 115 5.82 20.57 8.58
N VAL A 116 6.39 21.78 8.50
CA VAL A 116 7.12 22.29 7.32
C VAL A 116 8.46 21.58 7.09
N GLN A 117 8.98 20.85 8.09
CA GLN A 117 10.30 20.21 8.07
C GLN A 117 10.17 18.69 7.85
N THR A 118 9.67 18.27 6.68
CA THR A 118 9.74 16.86 6.25
C THR A 118 11.21 16.48 5.97
N GLN A 119 11.79 15.67 6.85
CA GLN A 119 13.21 15.27 6.80
C GLN A 119 13.49 14.16 5.79
N GLY A 120 12.46 13.37 5.44
CA GLY A 120 12.51 12.39 4.36
C GLY A 120 11.13 12.15 3.76
N ARG A 121 11.05 12.02 2.44
CA ARG A 121 9.84 11.60 1.73
C ARG A 121 10.22 10.54 0.70
N ARG A 122 9.48 9.44 0.67
CA ARG A 122 9.57 8.39 -0.35
C ARG A 122 8.21 8.20 -1.01
N ARG A 123 8.21 7.63 -2.21
CA ARG A 123 7.01 7.28 -2.95
C ARG A 123 7.19 5.90 -3.56
N THR A 124 6.20 5.05 -3.39
CA THR A 124 6.13 3.72 -3.99
C THR A 124 4.92 3.66 -4.89
N GLY A 125 5.00 2.89 -5.98
CA GLY A 125 3.91 2.73 -6.93
C GLY A 125 3.72 1.25 -7.27
N ILE A 126 2.49 0.77 -7.18
CA ILE A 126 2.11 -0.57 -7.64
C ILE A 126 0.90 -0.48 -8.58
N ILE A 127 0.78 -1.47 -9.45
CA ILE A 127 -0.41 -1.68 -10.27
C ILE A 127 -1.09 -2.93 -9.73
N VAL A 128 -2.33 -2.80 -9.27
CA VAL A 128 -3.15 -3.91 -8.80
C VAL A 128 -4.23 -4.23 -9.82
N ARG A 129 -4.56 -5.52 -9.97
CA ARG A 129 -5.63 -5.99 -10.84
C ARG A 129 -6.63 -6.82 -10.05
N LEU A 130 -7.89 -6.43 -10.07
CA LEU A 130 -8.99 -7.24 -9.56
C LEU A 130 -9.27 -8.38 -10.55
N ASN A 131 -9.16 -9.60 -10.05
CA ASN A 131 -9.64 -10.80 -10.74
C ASN A 131 -10.81 -11.37 -9.93
N THR A 132 -12.01 -10.89 -10.20
CA THR A 132 -13.24 -11.38 -9.55
C THR A 132 -13.65 -12.71 -10.20
N PRO A 133 -13.60 -13.85 -9.50
CA PRO A 133 -14.04 -15.11 -10.06
C PRO A 133 -15.55 -15.06 -10.34
N THR A 134 -15.95 -15.48 -11.54
CA THR A 134 -17.37 -15.66 -11.88
C THR A 134 -17.89 -16.92 -11.20
N LEU A 135 -18.29 -16.79 -9.93
CA LEU A 135 -18.94 -17.86 -9.19
C LEU A 135 -20.38 -18.03 -9.72
N ASN A 136 -20.57 -19.00 -10.61
CA ASN A 136 -21.90 -19.42 -11.04
C ASN A 136 -22.57 -20.21 -9.91
N VAL A 137 -23.24 -19.49 -9.00
CA VAL A 137 -24.03 -20.10 -7.92
C VAL A 137 -25.32 -20.67 -8.52
N LEU A 138 -25.21 -21.88 -9.06
CA LEU A 138 -26.34 -22.69 -9.49
C LEU A 138 -27.15 -23.07 -8.25
N GLY A 139 -28.24 -22.34 -8.00
CA GLY A 139 -29.25 -22.76 -7.03
C GLY A 139 -29.91 -24.06 -7.49
N ALA A 140 -30.33 -24.90 -6.55
CA ALA A 140 -31.01 -26.18 -6.85
C ALA A 140 -32.24 -26.02 -7.76
N VAL A 141 -32.87 -24.85 -7.73
CA VAL A 141 -33.82 -24.38 -8.76
C VAL A 141 -33.49 -22.91 -9.06
N THR A 142 -33.00 -22.60 -10.27
CA THR A 142 -32.87 -21.21 -10.75
C THR A 142 -34.03 -20.86 -11.67
N GLN A 143 -35.03 -20.14 -11.14
CA GLN A 143 -36.13 -19.63 -11.96
C GLN A 143 -35.83 -18.22 -12.45
N ARG A 144 -35.76 -18.04 -13.77
CA ARG A 144 -35.62 -16.72 -14.40
C ARG A 144 -36.96 -16.35 -15.04
N LEU A 145 -37.77 -15.54 -14.37
CA LEU A 145 -38.93 -14.92 -15.01
C LEU A 145 -38.45 -14.04 -16.16
N THR A 146 -38.69 -14.49 -17.39
CA THR A 146 -38.54 -13.67 -18.59
C THR A 146 -39.88 -13.47 -19.30
N HIS A 147 -40.81 -14.43 -19.24
CA HIS A 147 -42.26 -14.22 -19.43
C HIS A 147 -43.09 -15.47 -19.06
N THR A 148 -42.46 -16.66 -18.97
CA THR A 148 -43.09 -17.93 -18.58
C THR A 148 -42.29 -18.65 -17.49
N LEU A 149 -42.99 -19.33 -16.59
CA LEU A 149 -42.40 -20.20 -15.56
C LEU A 149 -42.03 -21.56 -16.17
N THR A 150 -40.81 -21.67 -16.70
CA THR A 150 -40.25 -22.97 -17.14
C THR A 150 -39.65 -23.73 -15.96
N GLN A 151 -40.47 -24.60 -15.37
CA GLN A 151 -40.08 -25.51 -14.30
C GLN A 151 -39.60 -26.84 -14.91
N SER A 152 -38.34 -27.21 -14.64
CA SER A 152 -37.79 -28.52 -15.01
C SER A 152 -37.65 -29.40 -13.77
N GLY A 153 -38.27 -30.59 -13.78
CA GLY A 153 -38.34 -31.50 -12.63
C GLY A 153 -39.50 -31.20 -11.67
N SER A 154 -39.50 -31.84 -10.50
CA SER A 154 -40.59 -31.81 -9.51
C SER A 154 -40.68 -30.54 -8.65
N ALA A 155 -40.01 -29.46 -9.06
CA ALA A 155 -40.18 -28.12 -8.52
C ALA A 155 -40.09 -28.01 -6.97
N TYR A 156 -40.90 -27.20 -6.29
CA TYR A 156 -42.01 -26.34 -6.75
C TYR A 156 -41.85 -24.90 -6.21
N VAL A 157 -42.44 -23.91 -6.89
CA VAL A 157 -42.36 -22.49 -6.50
C VAL A 157 -43.71 -21.81 -6.72
N SER A 158 -44.28 -21.25 -5.65
CA SER A 158 -45.58 -20.56 -5.67
C SER A 158 -45.50 -19.08 -6.05
N GLY A 159 -44.37 -18.40 -5.81
CA GLY A 159 -44.24 -16.94 -5.94
C GLY A 159 -44.99 -16.12 -4.86
N VAL A 160 -45.81 -16.78 -4.05
CA VAL A 160 -46.62 -16.18 -2.97
C VAL A 160 -45.94 -16.42 -1.62
N ASP A 161 -45.82 -15.35 -0.83
CA ASP A 161 -45.41 -15.42 0.58
C ASP A 161 -46.42 -16.25 1.39
N SER A 162 -46.01 -17.43 1.86
CA SER A 162 -46.78 -18.24 2.79
C SER A 162 -45.93 -18.63 3.99
N THR A 163 -46.48 -18.45 5.19
CA THR A 163 -45.82 -18.85 6.44
C THR A 163 -45.73 -20.38 6.49
N PRO A 164 -44.51 -20.98 6.52
CA PRO A 164 -44.38 -22.43 6.57
C PRO A 164 -44.93 -22.99 7.90
N PRO A 165 -45.54 -24.19 7.89
CA PRO A 165 -46.01 -24.83 9.12
C PRO A 165 -44.92 -24.92 10.20
N GLY A 166 -45.26 -24.49 11.42
CA GLY A 166 -44.33 -24.48 12.57
C GLY A 166 -43.47 -23.21 12.71
N TRP A 167 -43.57 -22.24 11.80
CA TRP A 167 -42.83 -20.97 11.91
C TRP A 167 -43.69 -19.91 12.61
N ALA A 168 -43.22 -19.40 13.75
CA ALA A 168 -43.89 -18.37 14.54
C ALA A 168 -43.18 -17.01 14.42
N GLY A 169 -43.93 -15.92 14.54
CA GLY A 169 -43.38 -14.55 14.48
C GLY A 169 -43.14 -14.00 13.06
N CYS A 170 -43.71 -14.65 12.04
CA CYS A 170 -43.74 -14.09 10.69
C CYS A 170 -44.65 -12.85 10.67
N GLY A 171 -44.22 -11.78 9.98
CA GLY A 171 -45.07 -10.61 9.75
C GLY A 171 -46.25 -10.92 8.82
N PRO A 172 -47.19 -9.97 8.61
CA PRO A 172 -48.26 -10.16 7.64
C PRO A 172 -47.68 -10.45 6.25
N THR A 173 -48.23 -11.45 5.56
CA THR A 173 -47.86 -11.82 4.19
C THR A 173 -48.07 -10.63 3.25
N GLY A 174 -47.06 -10.31 2.44
CA GLY A 174 -47.15 -9.21 1.49
C GLY A 174 -48.15 -9.48 0.36
N PRO A 175 -48.53 -8.43 -0.41
CA PRO A 175 -49.14 -8.65 -1.73
C PRO A 175 -48.17 -9.41 -2.63
N GLU A 176 -48.71 -10.14 -3.61
CA GLU A 176 -47.92 -10.94 -4.57
C GLU A 176 -46.83 -10.08 -5.22
N ALA A 177 -45.57 -10.43 -4.94
CA ALA A 177 -44.40 -9.65 -5.34
C ALA A 177 -43.49 -10.50 -6.24
N THR A 178 -42.94 -9.87 -7.28
CA THR A 178 -41.92 -10.48 -8.14
C THR A 178 -40.81 -11.08 -7.27
N PRO A 179 -40.45 -12.37 -7.43
CA PRO A 179 -39.64 -13.10 -6.46
C PRO A 179 -38.24 -12.49 -6.32
N THR A 180 -38.06 -11.72 -5.24
CA THR A 180 -36.76 -11.25 -4.76
C THR A 180 -36.46 -11.97 -3.44
N PRO A 181 -35.21 -12.40 -3.19
CA PRO A 181 -34.90 -13.19 -1.99
C PRO A 181 -34.88 -12.31 -0.74
N ARG A 182 -36.04 -12.16 -0.07
CA ARG A 182 -36.16 -11.46 1.21
C ARG A 182 -37.05 -12.18 2.23
N THR A 183 -36.77 -13.45 2.49
CA THR A 183 -37.38 -14.21 3.59
C THR A 183 -36.66 -13.92 4.92
N SER A 184 -37.08 -12.86 5.63
CA SER A 184 -36.58 -12.54 6.97
C SER A 184 -37.37 -13.26 8.07
N CYS A 185 -37.30 -14.59 8.12
CA CYS A 185 -37.90 -15.41 9.17
C CYS A 185 -36.97 -16.57 9.54
N THR A 186 -36.98 -17.00 10.80
CA THR A 186 -36.03 -17.97 11.35
C THR A 186 -36.75 -19.21 11.86
N ALA A 187 -36.40 -20.39 11.36
CA ALA A 187 -36.93 -21.65 11.87
C ALA A 187 -36.48 -21.88 13.32
N ARG A 188 -37.41 -21.82 14.28
CA ARG A 188 -37.16 -22.24 15.66
C ARG A 188 -37.34 -23.75 15.74
N ARG A 189 -36.24 -24.52 15.75
CA ARG A 189 -36.31 -25.95 16.08
C ARG A 189 -36.78 -26.09 17.52
N GLY A 190 -37.90 -26.79 17.71
CA GLY A 190 -38.26 -27.46 18.96
C GLY A 190 -37.60 -28.83 19.03
#